data_AF-A0A4D8Q779-F1
#
_entry.id   AF-A0A4D8Q779-F1
#
_cell.length_a   1.000
_cell.length_b   1.000
_cell.length_c   1.000
_cell.angle_alpha   90.00
_cell.angle_beta   90.00
_cell.angle_gamma   90.00
#
_symmetry.space_group_name_H-M   'P 1'
#
loop_
_entity.id
_entity.type
_entity.pdbx_description
1 polymer ?
#
loop_
_entity_poly.entity_id
_entity_poly.type
_entity_poly.pdbx_seq_one_letter_code
_entity_poly.pdbx_strand_id
1 'polypeptide(L)'
;MSMQASQFHRTAETVPPVAGAYVLLVRLAEAVDVALPGRAKAILPPGRYLYCGSARGPGGLRARVGRHMRRDKSIRWHIDRLTMAGTVTGCWIFPVGDECALVARLAALPVPVPGFGSSDCTACRSHLLTWPDGVALPFGAPDVSLPAAGPDVAQVLSVTAMINTVNFTPAERDLIRREFMSRWSEPPQLADGILLKRWATGPRKGEPKLTATVQSLLERGLVTTAETDRGFPRAHFTAAGYAALRAMAASPRHLPPERYGHLIEELARRSKGR
;
A
#
# COMPACT_ATOMS: atom_id res chain seq x y z
N MET A 1 -11.05 10.93 3.74
CA MET A 1 -12.12 10.30 2.92
C MET A 1 -11.63 8.91 2.54
N SER A 2 -12.26 7.87 3.08
CA SER A 2 -11.85 6.47 2.95
C SER A 2 -12.09 5.97 1.52
N MET A 3 -11.05 5.46 0.83
CA MET A 3 -11.18 4.79 -0.46
C MET A 3 -11.64 3.34 -0.24
N GLN A 4 -12.93 3.16 0.01
CA GLN A 4 -13.56 1.84 0.02
C GLN A 4 -13.73 1.35 -1.43
N ALA A 5 -13.46 0.07 -1.67
CA ALA A 5 -13.81 -0.55 -2.95
C ALA A 5 -15.33 -0.61 -3.06
N SER A 6 -15.85 -0.32 -4.25
CA SER A 6 -17.29 -0.18 -4.45
C SER A 6 -18.01 -1.52 -4.42
N GLN A 7 -17.44 -2.55 -5.04
CA GLN A 7 -17.99 -3.90 -5.17
C GLN A 7 -17.00 -4.80 -5.94
N PHE A 8 -17.16 -6.13 -5.88
CA PHE A 8 -16.51 -7.05 -6.82
C PHE A 8 -17.38 -7.25 -8.07
N HIS A 9 -16.83 -6.95 -9.24
CA HIS A 9 -17.51 -7.04 -10.52
C HIS A 9 -17.04 -8.28 -11.28
N ARG A 10 -17.94 -9.24 -11.49
CA ARG A 10 -17.66 -10.47 -12.26
C ARG A 10 -17.69 -10.24 -13.77
N THR A 11 -18.47 -9.25 -14.21
CA THR A 11 -18.67 -8.94 -15.62
C THR A 11 -18.41 -7.46 -15.89
N ALA A 12 -17.96 -7.15 -17.10
CA ALA A 12 -17.55 -5.79 -17.46
C ALA A 12 -18.74 -4.82 -17.55
N GLU A 13 -19.94 -5.32 -17.81
CA GLU A 13 -21.17 -4.54 -17.95
C GLU A 13 -21.54 -3.84 -16.63
N THR A 14 -21.22 -4.50 -15.51
CA THR A 14 -21.48 -3.97 -14.16
C THR A 14 -20.49 -2.88 -13.73
N VAL A 15 -19.40 -2.70 -14.48
CA VAL A 15 -18.38 -1.68 -14.20
C VAL A 15 -18.85 -0.33 -14.74
N PRO A 16 -18.75 0.77 -13.96
CA PRO A 16 -19.09 2.11 -14.43
C PRO A 16 -18.06 2.61 -15.47
N PRO A 17 -18.48 3.42 -16.46
CA PRO A 17 -17.61 3.93 -17.53
C PRO A 17 -16.86 5.19 -17.09
N VAL A 18 -16.33 5.20 -15.86
CA VAL A 18 -15.62 6.35 -15.26
C VAL A 18 -14.12 6.10 -15.24
N ALA A 19 -13.32 7.16 -15.17
CA ALA A 19 -11.89 7.01 -14.97
C ALA A 19 -11.59 6.49 -13.55
N GLY A 20 -10.48 5.78 -13.38
CA GLY A 20 -10.06 5.31 -12.06
C GLY A 20 -9.01 4.22 -12.13
N ALA A 21 -8.90 3.44 -11.05
CA ALA A 21 -8.03 2.28 -10.95
C ALA A 21 -8.85 1.00 -10.67
N TYR A 22 -8.27 -0.15 -10.98
CA TYR A 22 -8.90 -1.46 -10.79
C TYR A 22 -7.88 -2.50 -10.33
N VAL A 23 -8.38 -3.53 -9.65
CA VAL A 23 -7.64 -4.75 -9.35
C VAL A 23 -8.32 -5.90 -10.06
N LEU A 24 -7.64 -6.51 -11.03
CA LEU A 24 -8.13 -7.67 -11.78
C LEU A 24 -7.72 -8.96 -11.07
N LEU A 25 -8.68 -9.88 -10.87
CA LEU A 25 -8.41 -11.22 -10.37
C LEU A 25 -8.28 -12.20 -11.54
N VAL A 26 -7.09 -12.76 -11.70
CA VAL A 26 -6.78 -13.77 -12.72
C VAL A 26 -6.46 -15.09 -12.03
N ARG A 27 -7.09 -16.17 -12.50
CA ARG A 27 -6.78 -17.54 -12.09
C ARG A 27 -6.07 -18.26 -13.23
N LEU A 28 -4.90 -18.82 -12.93
CA LEU A 28 -4.17 -19.71 -13.83
C LEU A 28 -4.42 -21.15 -13.37
N ALA A 29 -4.91 -21.99 -14.28
CA ALA A 29 -5.08 -23.43 -14.03
C ALA A 29 -3.77 -24.20 -14.27
N GLU A 30 -2.91 -23.67 -15.13
CA GLU A 30 -1.62 -24.25 -15.53
C GLU A 30 -0.51 -23.21 -15.39
N ALA A 31 0.74 -23.66 -15.40
CA ALA A 31 1.88 -22.75 -15.39
C ALA A 31 1.95 -21.96 -16.70
N VAL A 32 2.26 -20.66 -16.61
CA VAL A 32 2.31 -19.77 -17.78
C VAL A 32 3.68 -19.10 -17.88
N ASP A 33 4.28 -19.22 -19.06
CA ASP A 33 5.52 -18.52 -19.37
C ASP A 33 5.27 -17.04 -19.63
N VAL A 34 5.95 -16.21 -18.86
CA VAL A 34 5.93 -14.75 -19.00
C VAL A 34 7.30 -14.28 -19.46
N ALA A 35 7.35 -13.83 -20.71
CA ALA A 35 8.49 -13.10 -21.25
C ALA A 35 8.17 -11.59 -21.25
N LEU A 36 8.90 -10.83 -20.44
CA LEU A 36 8.91 -9.37 -20.52
C LEU A 36 10.07 -8.91 -21.41
N PRO A 37 9.89 -7.91 -22.30
CA PRO A 37 10.97 -7.38 -23.11
C PRO A 37 12.17 -6.94 -22.25
N GLY A 38 13.37 -7.45 -22.55
CA GLY A 38 14.60 -7.10 -21.82
C GLY A 38 14.76 -7.74 -20.44
N ARG A 39 14.00 -8.79 -20.11
CA ARG A 39 14.13 -9.53 -18.83
C ARG A 39 14.15 -11.04 -19.03
N ALA A 40 14.66 -11.75 -18.02
CA ALA A 40 14.61 -13.20 -17.98
C ALA A 40 13.16 -13.70 -18.04
N LYS A 41 12.94 -14.81 -18.76
CA LYS A 41 11.65 -15.51 -18.76
C LYS A 41 11.33 -15.95 -17.33
N ALA A 42 10.11 -15.67 -16.89
CA ALA A 42 9.61 -16.10 -15.59
C ALA A 42 8.43 -17.05 -15.80
N ILE A 43 8.40 -18.13 -15.03
CA ILE A 43 7.29 -19.09 -15.04
C ILE A 43 6.36 -18.72 -13.90
N LEU A 44 5.10 -18.41 -14.23
CA LEU A 44 4.05 -18.24 -13.23
C LEU A 44 3.40 -19.60 -12.96
N PRO A 45 3.44 -20.14 -11.73
CA PRO A 45 2.75 -21.39 -11.43
C PRO A 45 1.22 -21.23 -11.48
N PRO A 46 0.45 -22.34 -11.51
CA PRO A 46 -0.98 -22.31 -11.29
C PRO A 46 -1.32 -21.57 -9.99
N GLY A 47 -2.40 -20.81 -9.98
CA GLY A 47 -2.78 -20.04 -8.79
C GLY A 47 -3.62 -18.80 -9.09
N ARG A 48 -3.74 -17.94 -8.09
CA ARG A 48 -4.50 -16.69 -8.17
C ARG A 48 -3.56 -15.50 -8.16
N TYR A 49 -3.86 -14.55 -9.04
CA TYR A 49 -3.05 -13.37 -9.26
C TYR A 49 -3.92 -12.12 -9.28
N LEU A 50 -3.40 -11.07 -8.68
CA LEU A 50 -4.01 -9.75 -8.64
C LEU A 50 -3.17 -8.81 -9.51
N TYR A 51 -3.83 -8.16 -10.45
CA TYR A 51 -3.20 -7.15 -11.29
C TYR A 51 -3.81 -5.78 -11.03
N CYS A 52 -2.98 -4.82 -10.64
CA CYS A 52 -3.40 -3.44 -10.43
C CYS A 52 -3.20 -2.64 -11.71
N GLY A 53 -4.23 -1.96 -12.18
CA GLY A 53 -4.15 -1.12 -13.36
C GLY A 53 -4.99 0.14 -13.26
N SER A 54 -4.64 1.14 -14.03
CA SER A 54 -5.38 2.40 -14.16
C SER A 54 -6.11 2.47 -15.50
N ALA A 55 -7.26 3.15 -15.53
CA ALA A 55 -8.09 3.38 -16.70
C ALA A 55 -8.43 4.86 -16.80
N ARG A 56 -7.64 5.61 -17.59
CA ARG A 56 -7.82 7.06 -17.82
C ARG A 56 -8.19 7.44 -19.26
N GLY A 57 -8.29 6.45 -20.14
CA GLY A 57 -8.64 6.64 -21.54
C GLY A 57 -10.15 6.72 -21.79
N PRO A 58 -10.57 6.98 -23.04
CA PRO A 58 -11.98 7.00 -23.42
C PRO A 58 -12.68 5.67 -23.09
N GLY A 59 -13.86 5.75 -22.49
CA GLY A 59 -14.63 4.59 -22.00
C GLY A 59 -14.25 4.10 -20.60
N GLY A 60 -13.22 4.69 -19.96
CA GLY A 60 -12.90 4.51 -18.55
C GLY A 60 -12.64 3.06 -18.12
N LEU A 61 -12.98 2.76 -16.86
CA LEU A 61 -12.85 1.47 -16.22
C LEU A 61 -13.59 0.38 -16.99
N ARG A 62 -14.84 0.62 -17.40
CA ARG A 62 -15.65 -0.35 -18.18
C ARG A 62 -14.92 -0.83 -19.43
N ALA A 63 -14.43 0.10 -20.26
CA ALA A 63 -13.78 -0.26 -21.51
C ALA A 63 -12.47 -1.03 -21.29
N ARG A 64 -11.67 -0.61 -20.31
CA ARG A 64 -10.37 -1.24 -20.03
C ARG A 64 -10.54 -2.62 -19.37
N VAL A 65 -11.39 -2.73 -18.36
CA VAL A 65 -11.72 -4.01 -17.71
C VAL A 65 -12.37 -4.96 -18.73
N GLY A 66 -13.32 -4.49 -19.53
CA GLY A 66 -13.96 -5.29 -20.57
C GLY A 66 -12.98 -5.85 -21.57
N ARG A 67 -11.99 -5.06 -21.99
CA ARG A 67 -10.89 -5.57 -22.83
C ARG A 67 -10.09 -6.67 -22.12
N HIS A 68 -9.79 -6.53 -20.83
CA HIS A 68 -9.06 -7.56 -20.09
C HIS A 68 -9.88 -8.83 -19.85
N MET A 69 -11.20 -8.73 -19.73
CA MET A 69 -12.09 -9.89 -19.57
C MET A 69 -12.35 -10.66 -20.89
N ARG A 70 -12.16 -10.03 -22.05
CA ARG A 70 -12.28 -10.72 -23.35
C ARG A 70 -11.15 -11.73 -23.57
N ARG A 71 -11.47 -12.92 -24.09
CA ARG A 71 -10.49 -13.96 -24.43
C ARG A 71 -9.84 -13.73 -25.80
N ASP A 72 -10.63 -13.40 -26.82
CA ASP A 72 -10.11 -13.10 -28.16
C ASP A 72 -9.68 -11.64 -28.29
N LYS A 73 -8.37 -11.41 -28.18
CA LYS A 73 -7.74 -10.10 -28.37
C LYS A 73 -6.27 -10.24 -28.77
N SER A 74 -5.77 -9.24 -29.47
CA SER A 74 -4.32 -9.08 -29.67
C SER A 74 -3.64 -8.69 -28.36
N ILE A 75 -2.51 -9.35 -28.07
CA ILE A 75 -1.65 -9.03 -26.93
C ILE A 75 -1.06 -7.64 -27.18
N ARG A 76 -1.50 -6.65 -26.40
CA ARG A 76 -0.92 -5.30 -26.42
C ARG A 76 -0.33 -4.90 -25.07
N TRP A 77 -0.81 -5.48 -23.98
CA TRP A 77 -0.33 -5.20 -22.63
C TRP A 77 0.24 -6.45 -21.96
N HIS A 78 1.10 -6.26 -20.96
CA HIS A 78 1.71 -7.39 -20.23
C HIS A 78 0.66 -8.34 -19.64
N ILE A 79 -0.42 -7.79 -19.05
CA ILE A 79 -1.52 -8.56 -18.49
C ILE A 79 -2.35 -9.32 -19.53
N ASP A 80 -2.30 -8.95 -20.82
CA ASP A 80 -3.04 -9.66 -21.86
C ASP A 80 -2.54 -11.10 -22.01
N ARG A 81 -1.23 -11.35 -21.82
CA ARG A 81 -0.66 -12.71 -21.82
C ARG A 81 -1.27 -13.58 -20.72
N LEU A 82 -1.43 -13.03 -19.51
CA LEU A 82 -2.04 -13.73 -18.38
C LEU A 82 -3.56 -13.90 -18.55
N THR A 83 -4.25 -12.91 -19.11
CA THR A 83 -5.71 -12.99 -19.29
C THR A 83 -6.13 -13.83 -20.49
N MET A 84 -5.21 -14.13 -21.41
CA MET A 84 -5.42 -15.11 -22.48
C MET A 84 -5.09 -16.53 -22.05
N ALA A 85 -4.05 -16.73 -21.24
CA ALA A 85 -3.69 -18.04 -20.71
C ALA A 85 -4.50 -18.45 -19.47
N GLY A 86 -5.07 -17.47 -18.76
CA GLY A 86 -5.84 -17.64 -17.54
C GLY A 86 -7.31 -17.26 -17.67
N THR A 87 -8.06 -17.46 -16.59
CA THR A 87 -9.44 -17.01 -16.48
C THR A 87 -9.53 -15.79 -15.57
N VAL A 88 -10.05 -14.69 -16.11
CA VAL A 88 -10.42 -13.51 -15.30
C VAL A 88 -11.68 -13.84 -14.52
N THR A 89 -11.60 -13.84 -13.19
CA THR A 89 -12.73 -14.15 -12.31
C THR A 89 -13.57 -12.91 -11.98
N GLY A 90 -12.98 -11.72 -12.13
CA GLY A 90 -13.64 -10.44 -11.90
C GLY A 90 -12.64 -9.34 -11.56
N CYS A 91 -13.13 -8.19 -11.12
CA CYS A 91 -12.30 -7.08 -10.67
C CYS A 91 -12.93 -6.27 -9.53
N TRP A 92 -12.09 -5.61 -8.75
CA TRP A 92 -12.48 -4.49 -7.90
C TRP A 92 -12.19 -3.17 -8.61
N ILE A 93 -13.03 -2.17 -8.36
CA ILE A 93 -12.91 -0.84 -8.97
C ILE A 93 -12.75 0.26 -7.94
N PHE A 94 -12.02 1.29 -8.34
CA PHE A 94 -11.69 2.45 -7.52
C PHE A 94 -11.83 3.70 -8.41
N PRO A 95 -13.01 4.35 -8.41
CA PRO A 95 -13.30 5.54 -9.23
C PRO A 95 -12.40 6.74 -8.91
N VAL A 96 -11.66 6.69 -7.81
CA VAL A 96 -10.65 7.67 -7.41
C VAL A 96 -9.40 6.89 -7.00
N GLY A 97 -8.25 7.23 -7.58
CA GLY A 97 -6.96 6.60 -7.27
C GLY A 97 -6.16 6.21 -8.51
N ASP A 98 -4.97 5.67 -8.26
CA ASP A 98 -4.09 5.12 -9.28
C ASP A 98 -3.65 3.69 -8.93
N GLU A 99 -3.05 3.01 -9.90
CA GLU A 99 -2.56 1.64 -9.74
C GLU A 99 -1.46 1.52 -8.67
N CYS A 100 -0.63 2.55 -8.48
CA CYS A 100 0.43 2.56 -7.47
C CYS A 100 -0.15 2.56 -6.05
N ALA A 101 -1.22 3.31 -5.81
CA ALA A 101 -1.92 3.33 -4.53
C ALA A 101 -2.54 1.95 -4.22
N LEU A 102 -3.02 1.23 -5.23
CA LEU A 102 -3.54 -0.14 -5.07
C LEU A 102 -2.44 -1.15 -4.77
N VAL A 103 -1.32 -1.08 -5.49
CA VAL A 103 -0.15 -1.92 -5.22
C VAL A 103 0.39 -1.67 -3.81
N ALA A 104 0.42 -0.41 -3.36
CA ALA A 104 0.83 -0.07 -2.01
C ALA A 104 -0.08 -0.69 -0.94
N ARG A 105 -1.40 -0.74 -1.16
CA ARG A 105 -2.35 -1.43 -0.28
C ARG A 105 -2.16 -2.94 -0.25
N LEU A 106 -1.63 -3.51 -1.31
CA LEU A 106 -1.37 -4.94 -1.48
C LEU A 106 0.10 -5.30 -1.30
N ALA A 107 0.93 -4.41 -0.76
CA ALA A 107 2.38 -4.58 -0.70
C ALA A 107 2.86 -5.77 0.14
N ALA A 108 1.98 -6.33 0.99
CA ALA A 108 2.25 -7.55 1.76
C ALA A 108 2.18 -8.83 0.89
N LEU A 109 1.60 -8.74 -0.32
CA LEU A 109 1.47 -9.89 -1.21
C LEU A 109 2.79 -10.18 -1.95
N PRO A 110 3.10 -11.46 -2.21
CA PRO A 110 4.29 -11.83 -2.97
C PRO A 110 4.27 -11.23 -4.38
N VAL A 111 5.44 -10.80 -4.85
CA VAL A 111 5.65 -10.34 -6.23
C VAL A 111 6.19 -11.52 -7.05
N PRO A 112 5.40 -12.14 -7.93
CA PRO A 112 5.86 -13.30 -8.67
C PRO A 112 6.79 -12.93 -9.83
N VAL A 113 6.56 -11.78 -10.48
CA VAL A 113 7.35 -11.31 -11.61
C VAL A 113 7.68 -9.84 -11.42
N PRO A 114 8.93 -9.49 -11.05
CA PRO A 114 9.37 -8.11 -10.97
C PRO A 114 9.23 -7.38 -12.31
N GLY A 115 8.74 -6.15 -12.27
CA GLY A 115 8.50 -5.22 -13.38
C GLY A 115 7.29 -5.52 -14.24
N PHE A 116 6.48 -6.50 -13.88
CA PHE A 116 5.29 -6.84 -14.65
C PHE A 116 4.27 -5.70 -14.57
N GLY A 117 3.98 -5.08 -15.71
CA GLY A 117 3.02 -3.98 -15.79
C GLY A 117 3.41 -2.70 -15.05
N SER A 118 4.66 -2.57 -14.59
CA SER A 118 5.20 -1.40 -13.91
C SER A 118 6.37 -0.78 -14.70
N SER A 119 6.37 -0.92 -16.03
CA SER A 119 7.47 -0.48 -16.89
C SER A 119 7.62 1.05 -16.95
N ASP A 120 6.51 1.75 -16.75
CA ASP A 120 6.38 3.20 -16.62
C ASP A 120 6.41 3.67 -15.15
N CYS A 121 6.57 2.76 -14.20
CA CYS A 121 6.55 3.05 -12.77
C CYS A 121 7.86 2.63 -12.09
N THR A 122 8.66 3.60 -11.65
CA THR A 122 9.91 3.37 -10.93
C THR A 122 9.70 3.01 -9.45
N ALA A 123 8.52 3.29 -8.90
CA ALA A 123 8.20 3.08 -7.50
C ALA A 123 7.72 1.65 -7.19
N CYS A 124 7.04 0.99 -8.13
CA CYS A 124 6.45 -0.33 -7.91
C CYS A 124 7.39 -1.45 -8.37
N ARG A 125 7.56 -2.48 -7.54
CA ARG A 125 8.32 -3.69 -7.93
C ARG A 125 7.64 -4.46 -9.04
N SER A 126 6.31 -4.47 -9.04
CA SER A 126 5.44 -5.08 -10.04
C SER A 126 4.01 -4.62 -9.78
N HIS A 127 3.19 -4.54 -10.81
CA HIS A 127 1.74 -4.36 -10.66
C HIS A 127 0.99 -5.70 -10.62
N LEU A 128 1.72 -6.82 -10.78
CA LEU A 128 1.22 -8.18 -10.60
C LEU A 128 1.66 -8.72 -9.24
N LEU A 129 0.71 -9.27 -8.49
CA LEU A 129 0.89 -9.84 -7.17
C LEU A 129 0.25 -11.23 -7.11
N THR A 130 0.85 -12.15 -6.36
CA THR A 130 0.25 -13.45 -6.07
C THR A 130 -0.75 -13.31 -4.93
N TRP A 131 -1.88 -13.99 -5.00
CA TRP A 131 -2.87 -14.05 -3.93
C TRP A 131 -2.97 -15.45 -3.32
N PRO A 132 -2.20 -15.72 -2.24
CA PRO A 132 -2.21 -17.01 -1.56
C PRO A 132 -3.57 -17.34 -0.93
N ASP A 133 -3.83 -18.62 -0.71
CA ASP A 133 -5.01 -19.08 0.04
C ASP A 133 -5.02 -18.58 1.48
N GLY A 134 -6.20 -18.22 1.98
CA GLY A 134 -6.40 -17.68 3.32
C GLY A 134 -6.02 -16.21 3.52
N VAL A 135 -5.48 -15.52 2.50
CA VAL A 135 -5.12 -14.10 2.64
C VAL A 135 -6.33 -13.20 2.39
N ALA A 136 -6.76 -12.44 3.40
CA ALA A 136 -7.81 -11.45 3.24
C ALA A 136 -7.30 -10.21 2.48
N LEU A 137 -8.15 -9.64 1.61
CA LEU A 137 -7.84 -8.42 0.87
C LEU A 137 -8.40 -7.20 1.61
N PRO A 138 -7.70 -6.05 1.60
CA PRO A 138 -8.09 -4.82 2.31
C PRO A 138 -9.33 -4.12 1.71
N PHE A 139 -9.99 -4.75 0.74
CA PHE A 139 -11.18 -4.28 0.05
C PHE A 139 -12.27 -5.36 -0.03
N GLY A 140 -12.16 -6.42 0.80
CA GLY A 140 -13.11 -7.52 0.85
C GLY A 140 -12.78 -8.65 -0.11
N ALA A 141 -13.30 -9.84 0.21
CA ALA A 141 -13.27 -11.01 -0.67
C ALA A 141 -14.22 -10.79 -1.87
N PRO A 142 -14.05 -11.54 -2.98
CA PRO A 142 -15.07 -11.59 -4.01
C PRO A 142 -16.33 -12.23 -3.39
N ASP A 143 -17.34 -11.40 -3.12
CA ASP A 143 -18.63 -11.72 -2.52
C ASP A 143 -19.33 -12.96 -3.12
N VAL A 144 -19.79 -14.01 -2.43
CA VAL A 144 -19.23 -14.90 -1.39
C VAL A 144 -19.74 -16.32 -1.71
N SER A 145 -18.92 -17.35 -1.50
CA SER A 145 -19.34 -18.73 -1.16
C SER A 145 -18.12 -19.42 -0.55
N LEU A 146 -18.03 -19.40 0.77
CA LEU A 146 -17.07 -20.22 1.53
C LEU A 146 -17.57 -21.68 1.51
N PRO A 147 -16.75 -22.69 1.19
CA PRO A 147 -16.98 -24.00 1.77
C PRO A 147 -16.50 -24.00 3.24
N ALA A 148 -17.24 -24.74 4.06
CA ALA A 148 -17.16 -24.74 5.52
C ALA A 148 -15.86 -25.33 6.11
N ALA A 149 -15.50 -24.82 7.29
CA ALA A 149 -14.63 -25.36 8.37
C ALA A 149 -13.16 -25.68 8.02
N GLY A 150 -12.09 -25.25 8.70
CA GLY A 150 -11.73 -24.47 9.90
C GLY A 150 -10.19 -24.59 10.08
N PRO A 151 -9.50 -24.06 11.13
CA PRO A 151 -9.93 -23.14 12.18
C PRO A 151 -9.24 -21.75 12.13
N ASP A 152 -9.81 -20.87 12.95
CA ASP A 152 -9.27 -19.62 13.52
C ASP A 152 -9.12 -18.35 12.64
N VAL A 153 -10.27 -17.86 12.17
CA VAL A 153 -10.43 -16.53 11.54
C VAL A 153 -10.14 -15.38 12.55
N ALA A 154 -10.16 -15.63 13.85
CA ALA A 154 -9.91 -14.62 14.88
C ALA A 154 -8.40 -14.33 15.04
N GLN A 155 -7.53 -15.33 14.89
CA GLN A 155 -6.08 -15.13 14.89
C GLN A 155 -5.57 -14.33 13.68
N VAL A 156 -6.14 -14.52 12.48
CA VAL A 156 -5.68 -13.83 11.26
C VAL A 156 -6.12 -12.36 11.23
N LEU A 157 -7.30 -12.05 11.78
CA LEU A 157 -7.76 -10.67 11.99
C LEU A 157 -6.89 -9.96 13.04
N SER A 158 -6.45 -10.68 14.09
CA SER A 158 -5.50 -10.18 15.08
C SER A 158 -4.13 -9.87 14.46
N VAL A 159 -3.61 -10.74 13.59
CA VAL A 159 -2.33 -10.51 12.87
C VAL A 159 -2.45 -9.36 11.88
N THR A 160 -3.51 -9.27 11.08
CA THR A 160 -3.66 -8.21 10.05
C THR A 160 -3.92 -6.83 10.69
N ALA A 161 -4.67 -6.79 11.79
CA ALA A 161 -4.75 -5.61 12.64
C ALA A 161 -3.38 -5.29 13.24
N MET A 162 -2.62 -6.28 13.74
CA MET A 162 -1.25 -6.07 14.20
C MET A 162 -0.35 -5.46 13.12
N ILE A 163 -0.18 -6.06 11.94
CA ILE A 163 0.71 -5.52 10.86
C ILE A 163 0.29 -4.14 10.34
N ASN A 164 -1.01 -3.85 10.27
CA ASN A 164 -1.49 -2.50 9.94
C ASN A 164 -1.33 -1.52 11.11
N THR A 165 -1.19 -1.99 12.35
CA THR A 165 -0.83 -1.17 13.51
C THR A 165 0.69 -0.96 13.57
N VAL A 166 1.52 -1.88 13.04
CA VAL A 166 2.98 -1.78 13.12
C VAL A 166 3.62 -0.99 11.96
N ASN A 167 2.97 -0.81 10.80
CA ASN A 167 3.61 -0.17 9.64
C ASN A 167 3.06 1.22 9.30
N PHE A 168 3.93 2.15 8.89
CA PHE A 168 3.52 3.48 8.45
C PHE A 168 2.89 3.48 7.05
N THR A 169 1.80 4.23 6.89
CA THR A 169 1.20 4.53 5.58
C THR A 169 2.15 5.37 4.72
N PRO A 170 1.95 5.48 3.39
CA PRO A 170 2.78 6.35 2.55
C PRO A 170 2.82 7.81 3.04
N ALA A 171 1.69 8.37 3.45
CA ALA A 171 1.60 9.74 3.94
C ALA A 171 2.37 9.96 5.25
N GLU A 172 2.32 8.98 6.16
CA GLU A 172 3.08 9.02 7.42
C GLU A 172 4.57 8.87 7.17
N ARG A 173 4.99 7.95 6.29
CA ARG A 173 6.41 7.81 5.90
C ARG A 173 6.95 9.08 5.27
N ASP A 174 6.15 9.71 4.42
CA ASP A 174 6.50 10.97 3.76
C ASP A 174 6.58 12.13 4.77
N LEU A 175 5.69 12.18 5.77
CA LEU A 175 5.81 13.10 6.90
C LEU A 175 7.11 12.87 7.67
N ILE A 176 7.36 11.64 8.12
CA ILE A 176 8.56 11.28 8.89
C ILE A 176 9.84 11.66 8.13
N ARG A 177 9.89 11.37 6.83
CA ARG A 177 11.00 11.78 5.97
C ARG A 177 11.19 13.29 5.95
N ARG A 178 10.12 14.07 5.75
CA ARG A 178 10.25 15.53 5.70
C ARG A 178 10.74 16.13 7.02
N GLU A 179 10.23 15.63 8.13
CA GLU A 179 10.51 16.13 9.48
C GLU A 179 11.94 15.78 9.93
N PHE A 180 12.38 14.56 9.65
CA PHE A 180 13.68 14.04 10.11
C PHE A 180 14.74 13.95 9.00
N MET A 181 14.53 14.61 7.86
CA MET A 181 15.57 14.76 6.85
C MET A 181 16.66 15.68 7.39
N SER A 182 17.92 15.26 7.27
CA SER A 182 19.05 16.13 7.59
C SER A 182 19.07 17.30 6.61
N ARG A 183 18.74 18.51 7.11
CA ARG A 183 18.72 19.76 6.34
C ARG A 183 19.75 20.78 6.83
N TRP A 184 20.34 20.54 8.01
CA TRP A 184 21.24 21.44 8.73
C TRP A 184 22.42 20.67 9.34
N SER A 185 23.40 21.38 9.91
CA SER A 185 24.64 20.79 10.46
C SER A 185 24.41 19.84 11.65
N GLU A 186 23.33 20.03 12.40
CA GLU A 186 22.91 19.11 13.46
C GLU A 186 21.69 18.30 12.98
N PRO A 187 21.80 16.97 12.85
CA PRO A 187 20.72 16.14 12.34
C PRO A 187 19.58 16.05 13.37
N PRO A 188 18.31 16.14 12.93
CA PRO A 188 17.16 16.06 13.83
C PRO A 188 17.08 14.68 14.50
N GLN A 189 16.75 14.64 15.79
CA GLN A 189 16.66 13.39 16.55
C GLN A 189 15.21 12.95 16.72
N LEU A 190 14.96 11.63 16.75
CA LEU A 190 13.61 11.10 17.01
C LEU A 190 13.10 11.50 18.40
N ALA A 191 14.01 11.79 19.35
CA ALA A 191 13.70 12.31 20.68
C ALA A 191 12.93 13.64 20.62
N ASP A 192 13.29 14.51 19.66
CA ASP A 192 12.74 15.85 19.53
C ASP A 192 11.27 15.81 19.14
N GLY A 193 10.80 14.72 18.52
CA GLY A 193 9.43 14.56 18.10
C GLY A 193 9.03 15.49 16.94
N ILE A 194 7.80 15.32 16.46
CA ILE A 194 7.24 16.08 15.33
C ILE A 194 6.61 17.37 15.87
N LEU A 195 7.03 18.51 15.33
CA LEU A 195 6.52 19.82 15.74
C LEU A 195 5.07 20.03 15.30
N LEU A 196 4.19 20.37 16.25
CA LEU A 196 2.80 20.70 15.97
C LEU A 196 2.63 22.22 15.98
N LYS A 197 2.31 22.80 14.81
CA LYS A 197 1.96 24.23 14.70
C LYS A 197 0.68 24.52 15.49
N ARG A 198 0.48 25.76 15.95
CA ARG A 198 -0.78 26.18 16.59
C ARG A 198 -1.64 26.99 15.62
N TRP A 199 -2.95 27.01 15.85
CA TRP A 199 -3.82 27.99 15.20
C TRP A 199 -3.48 29.40 15.70
N ALA A 200 -3.11 30.30 14.79
CA ALA A 200 -2.76 31.67 15.13
C ALA A 200 -3.98 32.55 15.43
N THR A 201 -5.13 32.23 14.81
CA THR A 201 -6.39 33.00 14.88
C THR A 201 -7.61 32.07 14.82
N GLY A 202 -8.79 32.60 15.14
CA GLY A 202 -10.06 31.88 15.09
C GLY A 202 -10.43 31.14 16.38
N PRO A 203 -11.54 30.38 16.39
CA PRO A 203 -12.11 29.75 17.59
C PRO A 203 -11.21 28.68 18.23
N ARG A 204 -10.21 28.18 17.49
CA ARG A 204 -9.24 27.19 17.95
C ARG A 204 -7.87 27.80 18.27
N LYS A 205 -7.79 29.13 18.38
CA LYS A 205 -6.52 29.86 18.57
C LYS A 205 -5.77 29.30 19.78
N GLY A 206 -4.49 28.99 19.58
CA GLY A 206 -3.62 28.41 20.60
C GLY A 206 -3.62 26.88 20.68
N GLU A 207 -4.62 26.21 20.09
CA GLU A 207 -4.66 24.74 20.00
C GLU A 207 -3.65 24.19 18.98
N PRO A 208 -3.12 22.97 19.19
CA PRO A 208 -2.32 22.26 18.19
C PRO A 208 -3.12 22.01 16.91
N LYS A 209 -2.55 22.42 15.78
CA LYS A 209 -3.05 22.15 14.43
C LYS A 209 -2.59 20.76 14.00
N LEU A 210 -3.45 19.77 14.23
CA LEU A 210 -3.23 18.40 13.78
C LEU A 210 -3.54 18.29 12.29
N THR A 211 -2.55 17.90 11.48
CA THR A 211 -2.80 17.51 10.09
C THR A 211 -3.46 16.13 10.07
N ALA A 212 -4.16 15.78 8.97
CA ALA A 212 -4.78 14.46 8.84
C ALA A 212 -3.77 13.30 9.06
N THR A 213 -2.51 13.49 8.64
CA THR A 213 -1.44 12.52 8.85
C THR A 213 -1.04 12.39 10.32
N VAL A 214 -0.87 13.51 11.03
CA VAL A 214 -0.55 13.49 12.48
C VAL A 214 -1.70 12.91 13.28
N GLN A 215 -2.94 13.24 12.90
CA GLN A 215 -4.14 12.68 13.51
C GLN A 215 -4.20 11.15 13.33
N SER A 216 -3.89 10.63 12.14
CA SER A 216 -3.76 9.19 11.88
C SER A 216 -2.72 8.53 12.81
N LEU A 217 -1.57 9.16 13.02
CA LEU A 217 -0.53 8.63 13.93
C LEU A 217 -1.00 8.58 15.39
N LEU A 218 -1.78 9.57 15.84
CA LEU A 218 -2.34 9.64 17.19
C LEU A 218 -3.43 8.58 17.40
N GLU A 219 -4.38 8.49 16.47
CA GLU A 219 -5.49 7.52 16.51
C GLU A 219 -4.98 6.07 16.50
N ARG A 220 -3.82 5.83 15.87
CA ARG A 220 -3.16 4.52 15.82
C ARG A 220 -2.17 4.29 16.97
N GLY A 221 -2.06 5.23 17.92
CA GLY A 221 -1.17 5.13 19.08
C GLY A 221 0.32 5.08 18.76
N LEU A 222 0.73 5.52 17.56
CA LEU A 222 2.13 5.53 17.12
C LEU A 222 2.90 6.74 17.64
N VAL A 223 2.18 7.82 17.94
CA VAL A 223 2.73 9.00 18.61
C VAL A 223 1.80 9.41 19.74
N THR A 224 2.34 10.11 20.72
CA THR A 224 1.58 10.79 21.76
C THR A 224 1.95 12.27 21.77
N THR A 225 1.01 13.15 22.08
CA THR A 225 1.30 14.57 22.30
C THR A 225 1.73 14.78 23.74
N ALA A 226 2.91 15.38 23.94
CA ALA A 226 3.27 15.93 25.24
C ALA A 226 2.92 17.42 25.23
N GLU A 227 2.06 17.85 26.16
CA GLU A 227 1.94 19.26 26.48
C GLU A 227 3.23 19.68 27.19
N THR A 228 3.94 20.64 26.61
CA THR A 228 5.07 21.27 27.28
C THR A 228 4.56 22.60 27.82
N ASP A 229 4.63 22.79 29.13
CA ASP A 229 4.07 23.94 29.86
C ASP A 229 4.54 25.31 29.32
N ARG A 230 5.61 25.34 28.50
CA ARG A 230 6.15 26.56 27.87
C ARG A 230 6.64 26.38 26.41
N GLY A 231 6.28 25.30 25.73
CA GLY A 231 6.82 24.95 24.41
C GLY A 231 5.82 24.84 23.27
N PHE A 232 6.34 24.71 22.04
CA PHE A 232 5.53 24.25 20.91
C PHE A 232 5.13 22.79 21.14
N PRO A 233 3.85 22.42 21.00
CA PRO A 233 3.39 21.06 21.20
C PRO A 233 4.11 20.12 20.23
N ARG A 234 4.55 18.97 20.72
CA ARG A 234 5.30 17.99 19.94
C ARG A 234 4.64 16.61 20.06
N ALA A 235 4.63 15.88 18.96
CA ALA A 235 4.22 14.49 18.93
C ALA A 235 5.46 13.59 19.02
N HIS A 236 5.57 12.81 20.08
CA HIS A 236 6.68 11.89 20.33
C HIS A 236 6.27 10.47 19.99
N PHE A 237 7.17 9.69 19.39
CA PHE A 237 6.90 8.30 19.07
C PHE A 237 6.73 7.46 20.33
N THR A 238 5.67 6.66 20.36
CA THR A 238 5.46 5.66 21.43
C THR A 238 6.36 4.45 21.21
N ALA A 239 6.35 3.47 22.12
CA ALA A 239 7.02 2.20 21.90
C ALA A 239 6.56 1.51 20.59
N ALA A 240 5.27 1.59 20.27
CA ALA A 240 4.72 1.10 19.00
C ALA A 240 5.22 1.93 17.80
N GLY A 241 5.31 3.26 17.94
CA GLY A 241 5.92 4.14 16.93
C GLY A 241 7.38 3.82 16.64
N TYR A 242 8.18 3.54 17.67
CA TYR A 242 9.58 3.13 17.50
C TYR A 242 9.70 1.74 16.86
N ALA A 243 8.81 0.80 17.16
CA ALA A 243 8.77 -0.49 16.47
C ALA A 243 8.45 -0.30 14.97
N ALA A 244 7.51 0.59 14.65
CA ALA A 244 7.17 0.96 13.28
C ALA A 244 8.34 1.64 12.54
N LEU A 245 9.09 2.51 13.23
CA LEU A 245 10.29 3.15 12.68
C LEU A 245 11.39 2.13 12.39
N ARG A 246 11.59 1.13 13.25
CA ARG A 246 12.55 0.04 13.00
C ARG A 246 12.15 -0.80 11.79
N ALA A 247 10.87 -1.14 11.66
CA ALA A 247 10.35 -1.84 10.49
C ALA A 247 10.53 -1.01 9.20
N MET A 248 10.33 0.31 9.28
CA MET A 248 10.60 1.24 8.18
C MET A 248 12.09 1.29 7.82
N ALA A 249 12.98 1.34 8.82
CA ALA A 249 14.44 1.40 8.63
C ALA A 249 15.04 0.10 8.07
N ALA A 250 14.38 -1.05 8.26
CA ALA A 250 14.80 -2.33 7.66
C ALA A 250 14.76 -2.34 6.12
N SER A 251 14.10 -1.36 5.49
CA SER A 251 14.10 -1.19 4.05
C SER A 251 14.86 0.08 3.64
N PRO A 252 16.03 -0.05 2.98
CA PRO A 252 16.77 1.10 2.44
C PRO A 252 15.97 1.95 1.46
N ARG A 253 14.89 1.40 0.86
CA ARG A 253 13.97 2.14 -0.01
C ARG A 253 13.04 3.07 0.76
N HIS A 254 12.72 2.72 2.00
CA HIS A 254 11.86 3.51 2.86
C HIS A 254 12.65 4.56 3.64
N LEU A 255 13.86 4.23 4.05
CA LEU A 255 14.77 5.15 4.71
C LEU A 255 16.18 5.02 4.08
N PRO A 256 16.46 5.78 3.01
CA PRO A 256 17.75 5.68 2.33
C PRO A 256 18.91 6.10 3.25
N PRO A 257 19.90 5.22 3.49
CA PRO A 257 20.94 5.44 4.50
C PRO A 257 21.79 6.68 4.21
N GLU A 258 21.94 7.08 2.95
CA GLU A 258 22.72 8.26 2.56
C GLU A 258 22.11 9.58 3.05
N ARG A 259 20.79 9.62 3.32
CA ARG A 259 20.08 10.81 3.83
C ARG A 259 19.63 10.67 5.28
N TYR A 260 19.48 9.44 5.76
CA TYR A 260 18.86 9.14 7.06
C TYR A 260 19.71 8.20 7.93
N GLY A 261 21.01 8.04 7.63
CA GLY A 261 21.93 7.21 8.41
C GLY A 261 21.89 7.51 9.91
N HIS A 262 21.81 8.80 10.27
CA HIS A 262 21.68 9.23 11.67
C HIS A 262 20.46 8.63 12.39
N LEU A 263 19.30 8.51 11.72
CA LEU A 263 18.10 7.89 12.30
C LEU A 263 18.25 6.38 12.41
N ILE A 264 18.87 5.73 11.42
CA ILE A 264 19.12 4.29 11.45
C ILE A 264 20.04 3.94 12.62
N GLU A 265 21.09 4.74 12.82
CA GLU A 265 22.02 4.61 13.95
C GLU A 265 21.35 4.91 15.29
N GLU A 266 20.52 5.96 15.37
CA GLU A 266 19.73 6.27 16.58
C GLU A 266 18.80 5.10 16.94
N LEU A 267 18.07 4.54 15.96
CA LEU A 267 17.17 3.40 16.15
C LEU A 267 17.93 2.14 16.58
N ALA A 268 19.13 1.90 16.03
CA ALA A 268 19.98 0.78 16.40
C ALA A 268 20.50 0.90 17.84
N ARG A 269 20.99 2.09 18.24
CA ARG A 269 21.44 2.38 19.62
C ARG A 269 20.33 2.17 20.64
N ARG A 270 19.13 2.68 20.35
CA ARG A 270 17.93 2.52 21.20
C ARG A 270 17.40 1.08 21.26
N SER A 271 17.84 0.18 20.37
CA SER A 271 17.50 -1.25 20.44
C SER A 271 18.43 -2.04 21.37
N LYS A 272 19.69 -1.59 21.53
CA LYS A 272 20.72 -2.24 22.35
C LYS A 272 20.71 -1.81 23.83
N GLY A 273 19.98 -0.75 24.17
CA GLY A 273 19.90 -0.19 25.52
C GLY A 273 18.71 -0.71 26.36
N ARG A 274 18.27 -1.96 26.16
CA ARG A 274 17.23 -2.59 27.00
C ARG A 274 17.76 -3.87 27.63
#